data_AF-A0A813SZZ3-F1
#
_entry.id   AF-A0A813SZZ3-F1
#
_cell.length_a   1.000
_cell.length_b   1.000
_cell.length_c   1.000
_cell.angle_alpha   90.00
_cell.angle_beta   90.00
_cell.angle_gamma   90.00
#
_symmetry.space_group_name_H-M   'P 1'
#
loop_
_entity.id
_entity.type
_entity.pdbx_description
1 polymer ?
#
loop_
_entity_poly.entity_id
_entity_poly.type
_entity_poly.pdbx_seq_one_letter_code
_entity_poly.pdbx_strand_id
1 'polypeptide(L)'
;MPVDCDIVQEMFDSIRQIVSHMRRSHKQSKLSRKLQSYSDSRFNSAFYTMDVFLIVLDELAGILDRTYMNDYMLIDKDLLASVCLFLKPFEEVIEQFSCDAKPTIYKVLLLRQYLLNHYKIHPDDHDGMQQIKRFLGINL
;
A
#
# COMPACT_ATOMS: atom_id res chain seq x y z
N MET A 1 6.25 -6.70 -19.45
CA MET A 1 6.56 -5.26 -19.58
C MET A 1 7.15 -4.80 -18.26
N PRO A 2 8.19 -3.95 -18.26
CA PRO A 2 8.64 -3.32 -17.02
C PRO A 2 7.49 -2.48 -16.45
N VAL A 3 7.26 -2.58 -15.14
CA VAL A 3 6.26 -1.80 -14.42
C VAL A 3 6.90 -0.45 -14.12
N ASP A 4 6.45 0.61 -14.80
CA ASP A 4 6.98 1.98 -14.66
C ASP A 4 6.43 2.66 -13.40
N CYS A 5 6.74 2.09 -12.24
CA CYS A 5 6.30 2.54 -10.91
C CYS A 5 7.47 2.58 -9.91
N ASP A 6 8.66 2.95 -10.38
CA ASP A 6 9.93 2.82 -9.66
C ASP A 6 9.89 3.49 -8.28
N ILE A 7 9.32 4.70 -8.16
CA ILE A 7 9.30 5.47 -6.90
C ILE A 7 8.53 4.70 -5.82
N VAL A 8 7.35 4.18 -6.15
CA VAL A 8 6.49 3.48 -5.19
C VAL A 8 7.05 2.08 -4.92
N GLN A 9 7.67 1.44 -5.91
CA GLN A 9 8.34 0.16 -5.73
C GLN A 9 9.53 0.27 -4.76
N GLU A 10 10.39 1.27 -4.93
CA GLU A 10 11.52 1.54 -4.03
C GLU A 10 11.02 1.83 -2.61
N MET A 11 10.00 2.68 -2.47
CA MET A 11 9.37 2.95 -1.17
C MET A 11 8.83 1.65 -0.53
N PHE A 12 8.12 0.83 -1.30
CA PHE A 12 7.58 -0.44 -0.80
C PHE A 12 8.68 -1.43 -0.39
N ASP A 13 9.78 -1.49 -1.15
CA ASP A 13 10.92 -2.34 -0.81
C ASP A 13 11.59 -1.91 0.50
N SER A 14 11.78 -0.61 0.71
CA SER A 14 12.26 -0.05 1.98
C SER A 14 11.34 -0.44 3.15
N ILE A 15 10.02 -0.27 2.98
CA ILE A 15 9.02 -0.71 3.98
C ILE A 15 9.16 -2.21 4.26
N ARG A 16 9.26 -3.05 3.22
CA ARG A 16 9.38 -4.50 3.36
C ARG A 16 10.64 -4.91 4.12
N GLN A 17 11.75 -4.22 3.89
CA GLN A 17 13.01 -4.46 4.61
C GLN A 17 12.88 -4.11 6.09
N ILE A 18 12.31 -2.93 6.42
CA ILE A 18 12.08 -2.49 7.80
C ILE A 18 11.14 -3.46 8.53
N VAL A 19 10.02 -3.84 7.91
CA VAL A 19 9.07 -4.81 8.48
C VAL A 19 9.75 -6.15 8.77
N SER A 20 10.55 -6.63 7.82
CA SER A 20 11.31 -7.88 7.96
C SER A 20 12.35 -7.80 9.07
N HIS A 21 13.02 -6.66 9.22
CA HIS A 21 13.95 -6.41 10.33
C HIS A 21 13.23 -6.42 11.67
N MET A 22 12.17 -5.62 11.82
CA MET A 22 11.36 -5.53 13.05
C MET A 22 10.83 -6.88 13.52
N ARG A 23 10.49 -7.76 12.57
CA ARG A 23 10.06 -9.13 12.86
C ARG A 23 11.22 -9.99 13.36
N ARG A 24 12.36 -9.98 12.66
CA ARG A 24 13.57 -10.73 13.03
C ARG A 24 14.16 -10.29 14.36
N SER A 25 14.05 -9.00 14.69
CA SER A 25 14.53 -8.44 15.95
C SER A 25 13.52 -8.56 17.10
N HIS A 26 12.35 -9.20 16.88
CA HIS A 26 11.27 -9.35 17.85
C HIS A 26 10.78 -8.03 18.48
N LYS A 27 10.90 -6.91 17.75
CA LYS A 27 10.55 -5.57 18.25
C LYS A 27 9.10 -5.17 17.98
N GLN A 28 8.34 -5.98 17.25
CA GLN A 28 6.94 -5.70 16.93
C GLN A 28 6.03 -5.61 18.17
N SER A 29 6.43 -6.20 19.30
CA SER A 29 5.68 -6.10 20.57
C SER A 29 5.68 -4.69 21.16
N LYS A 30 6.57 -3.80 20.69
CA LYS A 30 6.66 -2.40 21.12
C LYS A 30 5.75 -1.47 20.32
N LEU A 31 5.10 -1.96 19.27
CA LEU A 31 4.20 -1.20 18.42
C LEU A 31 2.75 -1.39 18.88
N SER A 32 1.93 -0.35 18.72
CA SER A 32 0.49 -0.42 18.98
C SER A 32 -0.23 -1.41 18.06
N ARG A 33 0.29 -1.62 16.85
CA ARG A 33 -0.16 -2.62 15.89
C ARG A 33 0.99 -3.46 15.36
N LYS A 34 0.72 -4.76 15.16
CA LYS A 34 1.68 -5.67 14.56
C LYS A 34 1.80 -5.41 13.06
N LEU A 35 3.01 -5.09 12.62
CA LEU A 35 3.35 -4.96 11.20
C LEU A 35 2.99 -6.24 10.42
N GLN A 36 2.37 -6.05 9.27
CA GLN A 36 1.99 -7.15 8.38
C GLN A 36 3.10 -7.43 7.38
N SER A 37 3.57 -8.67 7.33
CA SER A 37 4.55 -9.08 6.33
C SER A 37 3.88 -9.31 4.98
N TYR A 38 4.53 -8.83 3.93
CA TYR A 38 4.10 -9.07 2.56
C TYR A 38 4.10 -10.59 2.25
N SER A 39 3.15 -11.01 1.41
CA SER A 39 3.01 -12.40 0.98
C SER A 39 2.54 -12.45 -0.47
N ASP A 40 3.33 -13.08 -1.33
CA ASP A 40 3.04 -13.21 -2.77
C ASP A 40 1.74 -13.98 -3.05
N SER A 41 1.27 -14.81 -2.10
CA SER A 41 0.07 -15.63 -2.28
C SER A 41 -1.24 -14.90 -1.96
N ARG A 42 -1.18 -13.68 -1.43
CA ARG A 42 -2.36 -12.87 -1.08
C ARG A 42 -2.40 -11.59 -1.89
N PHE A 43 -3.47 -11.40 -2.64
CA PHE A 43 -3.62 -10.30 -3.61
C PHE A 43 -3.47 -8.89 -2.98
N ASN A 44 -3.95 -8.70 -1.76
CA ASN A 44 -3.96 -7.40 -1.07
C ASN A 44 -2.87 -7.23 -0.01
N SER A 45 -1.90 -8.16 0.06
CA SER A 45 -0.89 -8.14 1.11
C SER A 45 0.00 -6.89 1.07
N ALA A 46 0.30 -6.36 -0.12
CA ALA A 46 1.08 -5.12 -0.29
C ALA A 46 0.35 -3.93 0.33
N PHE A 47 -0.95 -3.78 0.07
CA PHE A 47 -1.78 -2.74 0.66
C PHE A 47 -1.80 -2.85 2.18
N TYR A 48 -2.09 -4.03 2.73
CA TYR A 48 -2.10 -4.23 4.19
C TYR A 48 -0.75 -3.95 4.85
N THR A 49 0.36 -4.34 4.21
CA THR A 49 1.70 -4.02 4.71
C THR A 49 1.92 -2.52 4.78
N MET A 50 1.59 -1.77 3.72
CA MET A 50 1.74 -0.32 3.67
C MET A 50 0.81 0.41 4.64
N ASP A 51 -0.47 0.04 4.69
CA ASP A 51 -1.48 0.66 5.55
C ASP A 51 -1.14 0.50 7.03
N VAL A 52 -0.79 -0.73 7.45
CA VAL A 52 -0.38 -0.95 8.85
C VAL A 52 0.95 -0.26 9.16
N PHE A 53 1.89 -0.23 8.21
CA PHE A 53 3.14 0.51 8.38
C PHE A 53 2.91 2.01 8.57
N LEU A 54 2.02 2.62 7.77
CA LEU A 54 1.63 4.02 7.89
C LEU A 54 1.05 4.34 9.28
N ILE A 55 0.20 3.46 9.81
CA ILE A 55 -0.44 3.66 11.13
C ILE A 55 0.58 3.72 12.26
N VAL A 56 1.66 2.93 12.18
CA VAL A 56 2.69 2.87 13.22
C VAL A 56 3.96 3.64 12.85
N LEU A 57 3.94 4.40 11.75
CA LEU A 57 5.12 5.05 11.18
C LEU A 57 5.83 5.94 12.21
N ASP A 58 5.05 6.72 12.96
CA ASP A 58 5.59 7.66 13.95
C ASP A 58 6.17 6.93 15.18
N GLU A 59 5.69 5.71 15.49
CA GLU A 59 6.21 4.88 16.57
C GLU A 59 7.57 4.25 16.21
N LEU A 60 7.79 3.96 14.92
CA LEU A 60 9.00 3.29 14.44
C LEU A 60 10.27 4.11 14.72
N ALA A 61 10.17 5.44 14.70
CA ALA A 61 11.30 6.33 14.99
C ALA A 61 11.95 6.06 16.36
N GLY A 62 11.17 5.63 17.35
CA GLY A 62 11.65 5.35 18.70
C GLY A 62 12.16 3.92 18.93
N ILE A 63 11.96 3.02 17.97
CA ILE A 63 12.15 1.57 18.16
C ILE A 63 13.21 0.99 17.20
N LEU A 64 13.30 1.57 16.01
CA LEU A 64 14.15 1.09 14.93
C LEU A 64 15.64 1.24 15.26
N ASP A 65 16.46 0.31 14.77
CA ASP A 65 17.91 0.40 14.94
C ASP A 65 18.51 1.45 13.99
N ARG A 66 19.62 2.07 14.42
CA ARG A 66 20.33 3.10 13.63
C ARG A 66 20.63 2.66 12.20
N THR A 67 20.89 1.37 11.97
CA THR A 67 21.20 0.81 10.65
C THR A 67 20.08 0.99 9.62
N TYR A 68 18.81 0.95 10.05
CA TYR A 68 17.65 1.09 9.16
C TYR A 68 17.01 2.48 9.23
N MET A 69 17.64 3.40 9.96
CA MET A 69 17.09 4.74 10.18
C MET A 69 17.15 5.60 8.93
N ASN A 70 18.18 5.41 8.10
CA ASN A 70 18.28 6.09 6.82
C ASN A 70 17.14 5.67 5.89
N ASP A 71 16.89 4.37 5.77
CA ASP A 71 15.78 3.85 4.95
C ASP A 71 14.43 4.36 5.46
N TYR A 72 14.24 4.41 6.77
CA TYR A 72 13.04 4.98 7.39
C TYR A 72 12.88 6.48 7.07
N MET A 73 13.95 7.26 7.17
CA MET A 73 13.92 8.71 6.90
C MET A 73 13.68 9.06 5.44
N LEU A 74 13.98 8.15 4.52
CA LEU A 74 13.72 8.31 3.09
C LEU A 74 12.28 7.97 2.70
N ILE A 75 11.47 7.43 3.62
CA ILE A 75 10.06 7.15 3.35
C ILE A 75 9.29 8.46 3.32
N ASP A 76 8.80 8.80 2.14
CA ASP A 76 7.85 9.88 1.96
C ASP A 76 6.48 9.47 2.54
N LYS A 77 6.16 10.03 3.71
CA LYS A 77 4.90 9.78 4.42
C LYS A 77 3.67 10.23 3.62
N ASP A 78 3.78 11.36 2.90
CA ASP A 78 2.65 11.93 2.17
C ASP A 78 2.36 11.11 0.91
N LEU A 79 3.40 10.62 0.24
CA LEU A 79 3.27 9.64 -0.84
C LEU A 79 2.67 8.33 -0.32
N LEU A 80 3.20 7.77 0.78
CA LEU A 80 2.67 6.54 1.37
C LEU A 80 1.19 6.66 1.71
N ALA A 81 0.79 7.77 2.35
CA ALA A 81 -0.60 8.06 2.66
C ALA A 81 -1.46 8.17 1.39
N SER A 82 -0.95 8.83 0.35
CA SER A 82 -1.64 8.96 -0.94
C SER A 82 -1.84 7.61 -1.63
N VAL A 83 -0.82 6.73 -1.60
CA VAL A 83 -0.90 5.36 -2.14
C VAL A 83 -1.92 4.54 -1.37
N CYS A 84 -1.89 4.56 -0.04
CA CYS A 84 -2.87 3.85 0.79
C CYS A 84 -4.30 4.36 0.54
N LEU A 85 -4.49 5.68 0.45
CA LEU A 85 -5.79 6.27 0.15
C LEU A 85 -6.31 5.84 -1.22
N PHE A 86 -5.42 5.79 -2.23
CA PHE A 86 -5.77 5.37 -3.59
C PHE A 86 -6.11 3.88 -3.70
N LEU A 87 -5.42 3.01 -2.94
CA LEU A 87 -5.65 1.57 -2.98
C LEU A 87 -6.86 1.14 -2.16
N LYS A 88 -7.29 1.94 -1.17
CA LYS A 88 -8.40 1.60 -0.28
C LYS A 88 -9.73 1.27 -1.01
N PRO A 89 -10.18 2.03 -2.03
CA PRO A 89 -11.35 1.65 -2.83
C PRO A 89 -11.27 0.25 -3.47
N PHE A 90 -10.07 -0.21 -3.83
CA PHE A 90 -9.89 -1.54 -4.41
C PHE A 90 -10.09 -2.63 -3.37
N GLU A 91 -9.57 -2.42 -2.16
CA GLU A 91 -9.79 -3.34 -1.04
C GLU A 91 -11.28 -3.43 -0.68
N GLU A 92 -11.99 -2.30 -0.60
CA GLU A 92 -13.43 -2.26 -0.34
C GLU A 92 -14.25 -3.02 -1.40
N VAL A 93 -13.81 -2.98 -2.66
CA VAL A 93 -14.42 -3.75 -3.75
C VAL A 93 -14.16 -5.24 -3.59
N ILE A 94 -12.94 -5.63 -3.24
CA ILE A 94 -12.56 -7.03 -2.99
C ILE A 94 -13.37 -7.60 -1.82
N GLU A 95 -13.48 -6.87 -0.71
CA GLU A 95 -14.29 -7.29 0.44
C GLU A 95 -15.76 -7.50 0.06
N GLN A 96 -16.33 -6.61 -0.76
CA GLN A 96 -17.71 -6.77 -1.24
C GLN A 96 -17.90 -8.03 -2.09
N PHE A 97 -16.92 -8.42 -2.89
CA PHE A 97 -16.97 -9.66 -3.69
C PHE A 97 -16.60 -10.92 -2.91
N SER A 98 -15.95 -10.78 -1.76
CA SER A 98 -15.53 -11.90 -0.91
C SER A 98 -16.67 -12.46 -0.03
N CYS A 99 -17.86 -11.83 -0.06
CA CYS A 99 -19.01 -12.24 0.74
C CYS A 99 -19.97 -13.12 -0.06
N ASP A 100 -20.18 -14.37 0.40
CA ASP A 100 -21.07 -15.33 -0.26
C ASP A 100 -22.53 -15.23 0.20
N ALA A 101 -22.83 -14.33 1.16
CA ALA A 101 -24.16 -14.25 1.76
C ALA A 101 -25.24 -13.70 0.82
N LYS A 102 -24.85 -12.97 -0.23
CA LYS A 102 -25.76 -12.39 -1.22
C LYS A 102 -25.12 -12.45 -2.62
N PRO A 103 -25.90 -12.62 -3.70
CA PRO A 103 -25.38 -12.46 -5.05
C PRO A 103 -24.74 -11.06 -5.21
N THR A 104 -23.54 -11.00 -5.77
CA THR A 104 -22.80 -9.73 -5.97
C THR A 104 -22.48 -9.46 -7.44
N ILE A 105 -22.74 -10.40 -8.35
CA ILE A 105 -22.39 -10.27 -9.78
C ILE A 105 -23.00 -9.03 -10.45
N TYR A 106 -24.22 -8.63 -10.05
CA TYR A 106 -24.87 -7.43 -10.58
C TYR A 106 -24.13 -6.13 -10.22
N LYS A 107 -23.27 -6.15 -9.19
CA LYS A 107 -22.46 -5.00 -8.77
C LYS A 107 -21.19 -4.83 -9.59
N VAL A 108 -20.76 -5.84 -10.36
CA VAL A 108 -19.48 -5.83 -11.10
C VAL A 108 -19.34 -4.61 -11.99
N LEU A 109 -20.36 -4.28 -12.78
CA LEU A 109 -20.32 -3.11 -13.67
C LEU A 109 -20.25 -1.79 -12.89
N LEU A 110 -21.02 -1.67 -11.80
CA LEU A 110 -21.06 -0.47 -10.97
C LEU A 110 -19.71 -0.23 -10.27
N LEU A 111 -19.14 -1.28 -9.68
CA LEU A 111 -17.86 -1.20 -8.98
C LEU A 111 -16.70 -0.99 -9.94
N ARG A 112 -16.74 -1.57 -11.15
CA ARG A 112 -15.78 -1.24 -12.21
C ARG A 112 -15.81 0.24 -12.56
N GLN A 113 -17.00 0.81 -12.78
CA GLN A 113 -17.12 2.24 -13.11
C GLN A 113 -16.66 3.13 -11.95
N TYR A 114 -16.97 2.75 -10.70
CA TYR A 114 -16.48 3.43 -9.51
C TYR A 114 -14.95 3.48 -9.47
N LEU A 115 -14.27 2.35 -9.69
CA LEU A 115 -12.81 2.29 -9.76
C LEU A 115 -12.29 3.13 -10.92
N LEU A 116 -12.86 3.02 -12.12
CA LEU A 116 -12.48 3.84 -13.30
C LEU A 116 -12.54 5.34 -13.03
N ASN A 117 -13.55 5.81 -12.29
CA ASN A 117 -13.66 7.22 -11.92
C ASN A 117 -12.55 7.67 -10.94
N HIS A 118 -12.00 6.74 -10.16
CA HIS A 118 -10.93 6.98 -9.19
C HIS A 118 -9.54 7.13 -9.85
N TYR A 119 -9.39 6.70 -11.11
CA TYR A 119 -8.10 6.72 -11.83
C TYR A 119 -7.66 8.08 -12.36
N LYS A 120 -8.47 9.13 -12.24
CA LYS A 120 -8.15 10.42 -12.84
C LYS A 120 -6.82 10.96 -12.32
N ILE A 121 -5.89 11.21 -13.25
CA ILE A 121 -4.62 11.85 -12.97
C ILE A 121 -4.90 13.33 -12.78
N HIS A 122 -4.46 13.87 -11.64
CA HIS A 122 -4.46 15.28 -11.37
C HIS A 122 -3.04 15.83 -11.53
N PRO A 123 -2.86 17.03 -12.10
CA PRO A 123 -1.53 17.63 -12.26
C PRO A 123 -0.79 17.83 -10.92
N ASP A 124 -1.54 17.98 -9.84
CA ASP A 124 -1.04 18.19 -8.48
C ASP A 124 -0.73 16.86 -7.75
N ASP A 125 -0.94 15.71 -8.39
CA ASP A 125 -0.59 14.41 -7.81
C ASP A 125 0.92 14.28 -7.67
N HIS A 126 1.39 13.67 -6.58
CA HIS A 126 2.78 13.29 -6.40
C HIS A 126 3.30 12.42 -7.57
N ASP A 127 4.57 12.55 -7.95
CA ASP A 127 5.15 11.85 -9.11
C ASP A 127 4.93 10.33 -9.08
N GLY A 128 5.18 9.70 -7.91
CA GLY A 128 4.89 8.28 -7.69
C GLY A 128 3.41 7.89 -7.88
N MET A 129 2.46 8.79 -7.54
CA MET A 129 1.04 8.57 -7.81
C MET A 129 0.71 8.68 -9.30
N GLN A 130 1.35 9.63 -10.00
CA GLN A 130 1.20 9.76 -11.45
C GLN A 130 1.72 8.50 -12.16
N GLN A 131 2.84 7.93 -11.71
CA GLN A 131 3.37 6.66 -12.23
C GLN A 131 2.35 5.52 -12.10
N ILE A 132 1.81 5.28 -10.89
CA ILE A 132 0.78 4.26 -10.65
C ILE A 132 -0.42 4.46 -11.59
N LYS A 133 -0.97 5.68 -11.60
CA LYS A 133 -2.18 5.98 -12.38
C LYS A 133 -1.95 5.83 -13.89
N ARG A 134 -0.78 6.23 -14.40
CA ARG A 134 -0.38 6.02 -15.81
C ARG A 134 -0.25 4.55 -16.13
N PHE A 135 0.47 3.78 -15.31
CA PHE A 135 0.64 2.34 -15.50
C PHE A 135 -0.72 1.62 -15.57
N LEU A 136 -1.62 1.94 -14.65
CA LEU A 136 -2.94 1.31 -14.63
C LEU A 136 -3.84 1.82 -15.77
N GLY A 137 -3.73 3.09 -16.15
CA GLY A 137 -4.49 3.67 -17.27
C GLY A 137 -4.10 3.12 -18.65
N ILE A 138 -2.90 2.56 -18.82
CA ILE A 138 -2.46 1.91 -20.06
C ILE A 138 -3.03 0.47 -20.17
N ASN A 139 -3.34 -0.17 -19.04
CA ASN A 139 -3.68 -1.60 -18.95
C ASN A 139 -5.18 -1.88 -18.72
N LEU A 140 -6.04 -0.85 -18.71
CA LEU A 140 -7.49 -0.93 -18.46
C LEU A 140 -8.32 -0.57 -19.70
#